data_AF-A0A7V4GVM6-F1
#
_entry.id   AF-A0A7V4GVM6-F1
#
_cell.length_a   1.000
_cell.length_b   1.000
_cell.length_c   1.000
_cell.angle_alpha   90.00
_cell.angle_beta   90.00
_cell.angle_gamma   90.00
#
_symmetry.space_group_name_H-M   'P 1'
#
loop_
_entity.id
_entity.type
_entity.pdbx_description
1 polymer ?
#
loop_
_entity_poly.entity_id
_entity_poly.type
_entity_poly.pdbx_seq_one_letter_code
_entity_poly.pdbx_strand_id
1 'polypeptide(L)' 'MELNEHLTEKGQQDYLLVQRALKGDQKAYADLLDRYRDSIYFMLLKMVNNPSDAED' A
#
# COMPACT_ATOMS: atom_id res chain seq x y z
N MET A 1 8.22 3.58 -20.80
CA MET A 1 7.33 2.66 -20.04
C MET A 1 5.92 3.20 -20.16
N GLU A 2 5.11 2.62 -21.04
CA GLU A 2 3.72 3.02 -21.34
C GLU A 2 2.68 2.41 -20.37
N LEU A 3 3.13 1.84 -19.23
CA LEU A 3 2.23 1.17 -18.28
C LEU A 3 1.31 2.14 -17.50
N ASN A 4 1.62 3.44 -17.46
CA ASN A 4 0.91 4.40 -16.61
C ASN A 4 -0.36 4.98 -17.25
N GLU A 5 -0.51 4.94 -18.58
CA GLU A 5 -1.62 5.62 -19.26
C GLU A 5 -2.99 4.96 -19.00
N HIS A 6 -2.99 3.69 -18.61
CA HIS A 6 -4.21 2.93 -18.29
C HIS A 6 -4.56 2.94 -16.80
N LEU A 7 -3.70 3.50 -15.94
CA LEU A 7 -3.97 3.61 -14.52
C LEU A 7 -4.85 4.82 -14.25
N THR A 8 -5.74 4.68 -13.26
CA THR A 8 -6.44 5.84 -12.68
C THR A 8 -5.43 6.81 -12.08
N GLU A 9 -5.80 8.07 -11.89
CA GLU A 9 -4.92 9.06 -11.24
C GLU A 9 -4.38 8.56 -9.89
N LYS A 10 -5.24 7.89 -9.10
CA LYS A 10 -4.84 7.25 -7.86
C LYS A 10 -3.81 6.14 -8.11
N GLY A 11 -4.06 5.27 -9.09
CA GLY A 11 -3.13 4.20 -9.45
C GLY A 11 -1.77 4.71 -9.93
N GLN A 12 -1.73 5.83 -10.66
CA GLN A 12 -0.48 6.47 -11.07
C GLN A 12 0.29 7.03 -9.85
N GLN A 13 -0.41 7.67 -8.90
CA GLN A 13 0.19 8.16 -7.66
C GLN A 13 0.75 7.01 -6.82
N ASP A 14 -0.02 5.93 -6.65
CA ASP A 14 0.40 4.76 -5.87
C ASP A 14 1.61 4.09 -6.54
N TYR A 15 1.61 4.00 -7.88
CA TYR A 15 2.76 3.50 -8.64
C TYR A 15 4.02 4.34 -8.42
N LEU A 16 3.91 5.68 -8.45
CA LEU A 16 5.04 6.57 -8.16
C LEU A 16 5.57 6.40 -6.74
N LEU A 17 4.69 6.26 -5.75
CA LEU A 17 5.07 5.99 -4.37
C LEU A 17 5.81 4.65 -4.27
N VAL A 18 5.33 3.59 -4.93
CA VAL A 18 6.01 2.29 -4.97
C VAL A 18 7.39 2.40 -5.59
N GLN A 19 7.52 3.09 -6.72
CA GLN A 19 8.83 3.29 -7.37
C GLN A 19 9.82 4.04 -6.47
N ARG A 20 9.35 5.01 -5.68
CA ARG A 20 10.18 5.74 -4.72
C ARG A 20 10.55 4.89 -3.51
N ALA A 21 9.58 4.17 -2.94
CA ALA A 21 9.78 3.26 -1.83
C ALA A 21 10.83 2.19 -2.18
N LEU A 22 10.73 1.55 -3.36
CA LEU A 22 11.70 0.56 -3.85
C LEU A 22 13.14 1.12 -3.99
N LYS A 23 13.29 2.44 -4.10
CA LYS A 23 14.60 3.12 -4.13
C LYS A 23 15.12 3.49 -2.73
N GLY A 24 14.41 3.10 -1.67
CA GLY A 24 14.77 3.35 -0.27
C GLY A 24 14.15 4.61 0.34
N ASP A 25 13.19 5.27 -0.34
CA ASP A 25 12.47 6.42 0.23
C ASP A 25 11.51 5.97 1.33
N GLN A 26 11.95 6.11 2.59
CA GLN A 26 11.15 5.73 3.77
C GLN A 26 9.84 6.49 3.88
N LYS A 27 9.79 7.75 3.42
CA LYS A 27 8.55 8.53 3.45
C LYS A 27 7.54 7.95 2.47
N ALA A 28 7.98 7.55 1.28
CA ALA A 28 7.11 6.89 0.31
C ALA A 28 6.57 5.54 0.84
N TYR A 29 7.35 4.81 1.64
CA TYR A 29 6.87 3.62 2.35
C TYR A 29 5.77 3.95 3.36
N ALA A 30 5.98 4.96 4.20
CA ALA A 30 4.98 5.39 5.18
C ALA A 30 3.68 5.84 4.49
N ASP A 31 3.79 6.65 3.43
CA ASP A 31 2.65 7.13 2.65
C ASP A 31 1.86 5.96 2.00
N LEU A 32 2.54 4.90 1.55
CA LEU A 32 1.87 3.69 1.06
C LEU A 32 1.19 2.91 2.18
N LEU A 33 1.88 2.71 3.31
CA LEU A 33 1.33 1.98 4.44
C LEU A 33 0.05 2.67 4.92
N ASP A 34 0.06 3.99 5.12
CA ASP A 34 -1.11 4.74 5.57
C ASP A 34 -2.30 4.61 4.60
N ARG A 35 -2.05 4.60 3.28
CA ARG A 35 -3.11 4.45 2.27
C ARG A 35 -3.79 3.10 2.28
N TYR A 36 -3.06 2.04 2.64
CA TYR A 36 -3.53 0.66 2.50
C TYR A 36 -3.67 -0.08 3.83
N ARG A 37 -3.26 0.51 4.96
CA ARG A 37 -3.26 -0.08 6.30
C ARG A 37 -4.60 -0.74 6.62
N ASP A 38 -5.69 0.01 6.50
CA ASP A 38 -7.02 -0.49 6.84
C ASP A 38 -7.44 -1.66 5.94
N SER A 39 -7.16 -1.56 4.64
CA SER A 39 -7.52 -2.62 3.68
C SER A 39 -6.77 -3.91 3.98
N ILE A 40 -5.48 -3.81 4.33
CA ILE A 40 -4.64 -4.94 4.71
C ILE A 40 -5.09 -5.49 6.06
N TYR A 41 -5.32 -4.63 7.05
CA TYR A 41 -5.79 -5.02 8.39
C TYR A 41 -7.10 -5.80 8.33
N PHE A 42 -8.12 -5.29 7.62
CA PHE A 42 -9.39 -6.01 7.49
C PHE A 42 -9.28 -7.30 6.69
N MET A 43 -8.31 -7.41 5.76
CA MET A 43 -8.01 -8.66 5.08
C MET A 43 -7.40 -9.67 6.07
N LEU A 44 -6.39 -9.26 6.84
CA LEU A 44 -5.74 -10.11 7.85
C LEU A 44 -6.72 -10.56 8.92
N LEU A 45 -7.53 -9.64 9.46
CA LEU A 45 -8.56 -9.93 10.47
C LEU A 45 -9.52 -11.04 10.02
N LYS A 46 -9.92 -11.03 8.73
CA LYS A 46 -10.79 -12.09 8.17
C LYS A 46 -10.10 -13.45 8.07
N MET A 47 -8.77 -13.47 7.93
CA MET A 47 -7.98 -14.70 7.78
C MET A 47 -7.60 -15.29 9.13
N VAL A 48 -7.17 -14.46 10.09
CA VAL A 48 -6.67 -14.90 11.40
C VAL A 48 -7.75 -14.93 12.48
N ASN A 49 -8.86 -14.19 12.28
CA ASN A 49 -9.98 -14.06 13.22
C ASN A 49 -9.57 -13.67 14.64
N ASN A 50 -8.47 -12.91 14.76
CA ASN A 50 -7.93 -12.37 15.99
C ASN A 50 -7.44 -10.93 15.72
N PRO A 51 -7.99 -9.91 16.41
CA PRO A 51 -7.57 -8.52 16.23
C PRO A 51 -6.11 -8.24 16.58
N SER A 52 -5.54 -8.89 17.62
CA SER A 52 -4.13 -8.69 18.01
C SER A 52 -3.22 -9.20 16.91
N ASP A 53 -3.45 -10.43 16.45
CA ASP A 53 -2.64 -11.06 15.39
C ASP A 53 -2.80 -10.36 14.03
N ALA A 54 -3.87 -9.58 13.83
CA ALA A 54 -4.08 -8.80 12.62
C ALA A 54 -3.41 -7.42 12.67
N GLU A 55 -3.10 -6.93 13.87
CA GLU A 55 -2.42 -5.65 14.11
C GLU A 55 -0.89 -5.82 14.26
N ASP A 56 -0.44 -6.96 14.81
CA ASP A 56 0.97 -7.35 14.98
C ASP A 56 1.71 -7.66 13.66
#